data_AF-A0A971GW18-F1
#
_entry.id   AF-A0A971GW18-F1
#
_cell.length_a   1.000
_cell.length_b   1.000
_cell.length_c   1.000
_cell.angle_alpha   90.00
_cell.angle_beta   90.00
_cell.angle_gamma   90.00
#
_symmetry.space_group_name_H-M   'P 1'
#
loop_
_entity.id
_entity.type
_entity.pdbx_description
1 polymer ?
#
loop_
_entity_poly.entity_id
_entity_poly.type
_entity_poly.pdbx_seq_one_letter_code
_entity_poly.pdbx_strand_id
1 'polypeptide(L)'
;MYNKFQEDKNLQLELLDTVLSEAGAFLSRREEDTVYPIFPQKEAMRVSDEGLGARGALDYFLKNYAPYVSLNTGPRFYGFVVGGVTPAALA
;
A
#
# COMPACT_ATOMS: atom_id res chain seq x y z
N MET A 1 -4.22 18.40 -20.22
CA MET A 1 -3.11 17.66 -19.58
C MET A 1 -3.51 17.44 -18.13
N TYR A 2 -3.53 16.22 -17.62
CA TYR A 2 -4.04 15.94 -16.27
C TYR A 2 -3.13 16.62 -15.22
N ASN A 3 -3.64 17.66 -14.56
CA ASN A 3 -2.87 18.48 -13.62
C ASN A 3 -2.22 17.64 -12.51
N LYS A 4 -2.97 16.66 -11.97
CA LYS A 4 -2.50 15.72 -10.96
C LYS A 4 -1.31 14.89 -11.40
N PHE A 5 -1.30 14.44 -12.65
CA PHE A 5 -0.19 13.66 -13.18
C PHE A 5 1.09 14.51 -13.32
N GLN A 6 0.96 15.78 -13.71
CA GLN A 6 2.11 16.68 -13.80
C GLN A 6 2.64 17.06 -12.40
N GLU A 7 1.74 17.24 -11.43
CA GLU A 7 2.08 17.44 -10.02
C GLU A 7 2.85 16.23 -9.47
N ASP A 8 2.32 15.01 -9.65
CA ASP A 8 2.96 13.76 -9.21
C ASP A 8 4.36 13.59 -9.83
N LYS A 9 4.50 13.91 -11.12
CA LYS A 9 5.81 13.87 -11.80
C LYS A 9 6.80 14.85 -11.18
N ASN A 10 6.36 16.04 -10.81
CA ASN A 10 7.23 17.06 -10.21
C ASN A 10 7.62 16.70 -8.77
N LEU A 11 6.77 15.96 -8.05
CA LEU A 11 6.96 15.53 -6.67
C LEU A 11 7.43 14.07 -6.54
N GLN A 12 7.91 13.46 -7.62
CA GLN A 12 8.13 12.02 -7.70
C GLN A 12 9.03 11.48 -6.58
N LEU A 13 10.14 12.17 -6.25
CA LEU A 13 11.05 11.71 -5.21
C LEU A 13 10.42 11.76 -3.81
N GLU A 14 9.67 12.83 -3.51
CA GLU A 14 8.98 12.98 -2.23
C GLU A 14 7.86 11.93 -2.06
N LEU A 15 7.20 11.57 -3.16
CA LEU A 15 6.23 10.47 -3.18
C LEU A 15 6.90 9.12 -2.89
N LEU A 16 8.09 8.87 -3.45
CA LEU A 16 8.85 7.64 -3.18
C LEU A 16 9.31 7.58 -1.71
N ASP A 17 9.74 8.69 -1.12
CA ASP A 17 10.09 8.75 0.30
C ASP A 17 8.89 8.43 1.19
N THR A 18 7.69 8.92 0.81
CA THR A 18 6.44 8.60 1.51
C THR A 18 6.15 7.10 1.45
N VAL A 19 6.26 6.48 0.26
CA VAL A 19 6.05 5.03 0.08
C VAL A 19 7.07 4.22 0.89
N LEU A 20 8.32 4.65 0.94
CA LEU A 20 9.36 3.99 1.74
C LEU A 20 9.01 4.01 3.24
N SER A 21 8.53 5.14 3.75
CA SER A 21 8.09 5.28 5.14
C SER A 21 6.94 4.31 5.46
N GLU A 22 5.91 4.26 4.60
CA GLU A 22 4.76 3.36 4.75
C GLU A 22 5.16 1.88 4.65
N ALA A 23 6.08 1.54 3.73
CA ALA A 23 6.63 0.19 3.64
C ALA A 23 7.35 -0.21 4.93
N GLY A 24 8.15 0.70 5.51
CA GLY A 24 8.78 0.49 6.82
C GLY A 24 7.76 0.19 7.92
N ALA A 25 6.72 1.03 8.03
CA ALA A 25 5.65 0.85 9.01
C ALA A 25 4.91 -0.50 8.84
N PHE A 26 4.61 -0.89 7.59
CA PHE A 26 4.02 -2.19 7.29
C PHE A 26 4.94 -3.36 7.71
N LEU A 27 6.24 -3.25 7.45
CA LEU A 27 7.18 -4.31 7.80
C LEU A 27 7.35 -4.47 9.32
N SER A 28 7.25 -3.37 10.09
CA SER A 28 7.36 -3.38 11.55
C SER A 28 6.16 -4.06 12.25
N ARG A 29 4.96 -4.04 11.68
CA ARG A 29 3.76 -4.66 12.31
C ARG A 29 3.63 -6.18 12.10
N ARG A 30 4.47 -6.79 11.25
CA ARG A 30 4.30 -8.19 10.79
C ARG A 30 4.37 -9.22 11.90
N GLU A 31 5.05 -8.95 13.00
CA GLU A 31 5.26 -9.93 14.07
C GLU A 31 4.07 -10.10 15.02
N GLU A 32 3.16 -9.13 15.08
CA GLU A 32 2.12 -9.11 16.12
C GLU A 32 0.69 -9.03 15.54
N ASP A 33 0.53 -8.54 14.31
CA ASP A 33 -0.80 -8.30 13.73
C ASP A 33 -1.41 -9.54 13.03
N THR A 34 -2.66 -9.43 12.62
CA THR A 34 -3.46 -10.49 11.99
C THR A 34 -2.88 -10.87 10.63
N VAL A 35 -2.48 -12.14 10.49
CA VAL A 35 -1.86 -12.63 9.25
C VAL A 35 -2.83 -12.61 8.06
N TYR A 36 -4.10 -12.94 8.28
CA TYR A 36 -5.12 -13.04 7.24
C TYR A 36 -6.40 -12.29 7.66
N PRO A 37 -6.44 -10.96 7.51
CA PRO A 37 -7.62 -10.16 7.85
C PRO A 37 -8.77 -10.43 6.87
N ILE A 38 -10.01 -10.33 7.37
CA ILE A 38 -11.22 -10.48 6.54
C ILE A 38 -11.57 -9.12 5.93
N PHE A 39 -11.54 -9.03 4.61
CA PHE A 39 -11.97 -7.83 3.90
C PHE A 39 -13.51 -7.72 3.90
N PRO A 40 -14.09 -6.60 4.36
CA PRO A 40 -15.54 -6.42 4.32
C PRO A 40 -16.00 -6.22 2.88
N GLN A 41 -17.25 -6.59 2.58
CA GLN A 41 -17.86 -6.20 1.32
C GLN A 41 -17.88 -4.67 1.22
N LYS A 42 -17.40 -4.14 0.09
CA LYS A 42 -17.30 -2.70 -0.15
C LYS A 42 -17.86 -2.35 -1.51
N GLU A 43 -18.55 -1.21 -1.60
CA GLU A 43 -19.00 -0.66 -2.86
C GLU A 43 -17.83 -0.19 -3.73
N ALA A 44 -17.99 -0.32 -5.05
CA ALA A 44 -17.00 0.19 -5.99
C ALA A 44 -16.89 1.72 -5.87
N MET A 45 -15.66 2.20 -5.69
CA MET A 45 -15.39 3.63 -5.71
C MET A 45 -15.61 4.18 -7.13
N ARG A 46 -16.29 5.32 -7.24
CA ARG A 46 -16.29 6.11 -8.47
C ARG A 46 -15.02 6.95 -8.52
N VAL A 47 -14.22 6.75 -9.55
CA VAL A 47 -13.01 7.56 -9.81
C VAL A 47 -13.44 8.78 -10.63
N SER A 48 -12.99 9.97 -10.22
CA SER A 48 -13.23 11.21 -10.98
C SER A 48 -12.39 11.22 -12.25
N ASP A 49 -12.82 12.01 -13.25
CA ASP A 49 -12.04 12.20 -14.49
C ASP A 49 -10.65 12.81 -14.23
N GLU A 50 -10.48 13.56 -13.15
CA GLU A 50 -9.19 14.14 -12.75
C GLU A 50 -8.27 13.15 -12.01
N GLY A 51 -8.85 12.08 -11.44
CA GLY A 51 -8.14 11.16 -10.55
C GLY A 51 -7.82 11.76 -9.18
N LEU A 52 -7.17 10.96 -8.31
CA LEU A 52 -6.80 11.37 -6.94
C LEU A 52 -5.37 11.92 -6.83
N GLY A 53 -4.54 11.72 -7.87
CA GLY A 53 -3.08 11.83 -7.75
C GLY A 53 -2.48 10.72 -6.87
N ALA A 54 -1.15 10.62 -6.85
CA ALA A 54 -0.45 9.55 -6.14
C ALA A 54 -0.70 9.58 -4.63
N ARG A 55 -0.62 10.77 -4.03
CA ARG A 55 -0.80 10.93 -2.58
C ARG A 55 -2.24 10.69 -2.14
N GLY A 56 -3.22 11.21 -2.90
CA GLY A 56 -4.64 10.93 -2.62
C GLY A 56 -4.99 9.45 -2.81
N ALA A 57 -4.37 8.78 -3.78
CA ALA A 57 -4.52 7.33 -3.95
C ALA A 57 -3.90 6.54 -2.79
N LEU A 58 -2.71 6.92 -2.33
CA LEU A 58 -2.05 6.32 -1.17
C LEU A 58 -2.89 6.51 0.11
N ASP A 59 -3.35 7.72 0.39
CA ASP A 59 -4.20 8.03 1.56
C ASP A 59 -5.50 7.21 1.53
N TYR A 60 -6.12 7.12 0.34
CA TYR A 60 -7.32 6.32 0.16
C TYR A 60 -7.02 4.83 0.40
N PHE A 61 -5.89 4.32 -0.10
CA PHE A 61 -5.46 2.94 0.15
C PHE A 61 -5.21 2.66 1.63
N LEU A 62 -4.43 3.49 2.31
CA LEU A 62 -4.08 3.36 3.72
C LEU A 62 -5.33 3.34 4.59
N LYS A 63 -6.28 4.24 4.32
CA LYS A 63 -7.53 4.31 5.08
C LYS A 63 -8.47 3.13 4.85
N ASN A 64 -8.53 2.61 3.63
CA ASN A 64 -9.62 1.72 3.22
C ASN A 64 -9.22 0.26 2.97
N TYR A 65 -7.95 0.00 2.71
CA TYR A 65 -7.46 -1.32 2.27
C TYR A 65 -6.26 -1.80 3.09
N ALA A 66 -5.36 -0.93 3.53
CA ALA A 66 -4.18 -1.34 4.31
C ALA A 66 -4.47 -2.14 5.59
N PRO A 67 -5.59 -1.93 6.33
CA PRO A 67 -5.96 -2.79 7.45
C PRO A 67 -6.29 -4.24 7.05
N TYR A 68 -6.59 -4.46 5.77
CA TYR A 68 -7.00 -5.76 5.22
C TYR A 68 -5.93 -6.38 4.32
N VAL A 69 -4.73 -5.80 4.27
CA VAL A 69 -3.59 -6.39 3.58
C VAL A 69 -3.04 -7.54 4.41
N SER A 70 -3.00 -8.74 3.84
CA SER A 70 -2.44 -9.92 4.50
C SER A 70 -0.96 -9.76 4.80
N LEU A 71 -0.53 -10.26 5.96
CA LEU A 71 0.88 -10.31 6.35
C LEU A 71 1.53 -11.62 5.89
N ASN A 72 1.36 -11.96 4.61
CA ASN A 72 1.90 -13.19 4.02
C ASN A 72 3.44 -13.19 3.87
N THR A 73 4.06 -12.04 4.12
CA THR A 73 5.52 -11.84 4.13
C THR A 73 6.14 -12.05 5.52
N GLY A 74 5.32 -12.37 6.53
CA GLY A 74 5.76 -12.60 7.91
C GLY A 74 5.98 -14.09 8.24
N PRO A 75 6.69 -14.38 9.34
CA PRO A 75 7.07 -15.76 9.72
C PRO A 75 5.89 -16.64 10.18
N ARG A 76 4.70 -16.04 10.39
CA ARG A 76 3.47 -16.73 10.82
C ARG A 76 2.54 -17.09 9.66
N PHE A 77 2.95 -16.86 8.41
CA PHE A 77 2.17 -17.26 7.24
C PHE A 77 2.60 -18.65 6.74
N TYR A 78 1.71 -19.63 6.89
CA TYR A 78 1.93 -21.02 6.46
C TYR A 78 1.03 -21.44 5.29
N GLY A 79 0.45 -20.47 4.57
CA GLY A 79 -0.37 -20.73 3.38
C GLY A 79 0.48 -21.04 2.15
N PHE A 80 -0.17 -21.68 1.16
CA PHE A 80 0.37 -22.16 -0.12
C PHE A 80 1.76 -21.65 -0.54
N VAL A 81 1.84 -20.43 -1.09
CA VAL A 81 3.07 -19.83 -1.59
C VAL A 81 3.46 -18.69 -0.65
N VAL A 82 4.60 -18.85 0.03
CA VAL A 82 5.15 -17.83 0.92
C VAL A 82 5.70 -16.70 0.05
N GLY A 83 5.03 -15.53 0.10
CA GLY A 83 5.35 -14.35 -0.71
C GLY A 83 6.44 -13.46 -0.10
N GLY A 84 7.51 -14.05 0.45
CA GLY A 84 8.60 -13.27 1.05
C GLY A 84 9.34 -12.41 0.02
N VAL A 85 9.77 -11.22 0.43
CA VAL A 85 10.60 -10.30 -0.38
C VAL A 85 11.90 -10.01 0.35
N THR A 86 13.02 -10.00 -0.38
CA THR A 86 14.31 -9.58 0.19
C THR A 86 14.38 -8.05 0.23
N PRO A 87 15.12 -7.43 1.17
CA PRO A 87 15.30 -5.98 1.17
C PRO A 87 15.87 -5.44 -0.15
N ALA A 88 16.77 -6.18 -0.80
CA ALA A 88 17.34 -5.81 -2.09
C ALA A 88 16.33 -5.85 -3.26
N ALA A 89 15.24 -6.61 -3.14
CA ALA A 89 14.17 -6.61 -4.13
C ALA A 89 13.11 -5.52 -3.86
N LEU A 90 13.11 -4.94 -2.66
CA LEU A 90 12.20 -3.86 -2.27
C LEU A 90 12.79 -2.46 -2.54
N ALA A 91 14.13 -2.33 -2.52
CA ALA A 91 14.87 -1.07 -2.61
C ALA A 91 15.41 -0.78 -4.02
#